data_AF-A0A2G5TZ02-F1
#
_entry.id   AF-A0A2G5TZ02-F1
#
_cell.length_a   1.000
_cell.length_b   1.000
_cell.length_c   1.000
_cell.angle_alpha   90.00
_cell.angle_beta   90.00
_cell.angle_gamma   90.00
#
_symmetry.space_group_name_H-M   'P 1'
#
loop_
_entity.id
_entity.type
_entity.pdbx_description
1 polymer ?
#
loop_
_entity_poly.entity_id
_entity_poly.type
_entity_poly.pdbx_seq_one_letter_code
_entity_poly.pdbx_strand_id
1 'polypeptide(L)'
;MMLFGKIKYSIQLISFLVSLVCNFVLIFLILNKSPKKMGSYKYLLVYFCCFSIFFSILDIIVEPYIHSHGSAMFMMMELRHLKFAPKFAYLLTTLLCGCFAISITTISIQFVFRYFAMERKGRISYFRGKWLIIWFLVPFITGTVWIIQDWIFLVPNDKMTEYISDTVFSNYGINVSDITYVGCLFYPPDENGIPQLDYKQLIGFLLFGFTMSTTFWTVVIFGVKSYKLVRALPQHGESEYTYKLQSQLFKALVAQAFIPITFLFIPIGLLFTAPLIHLDFEPASFLVTIFYSMYPAVDPLPIMLIVADYREGLSGKGLEKRVYRVQKKY
;
A
#
# COMPACT_ATOMS: atom_id res chain seq x y z
N MET A 1 20.61 14.80 -12.71
CA MET A 1 19.76 13.97 -13.58
C MET A 1 20.15 12.48 -13.51
N MET A 2 21.25 12.01 -14.13
CA MET A 2 21.68 10.59 -14.04
C MET A 2 21.94 10.07 -12.61
N LEU A 3 22.34 10.94 -11.68
CA LEU A 3 22.58 10.57 -10.29
C LEU A 3 21.29 10.20 -9.54
N PHE A 4 20.20 10.95 -9.76
CA PHE A 4 18.92 10.68 -9.08
C PHE A 4 18.34 9.34 -9.52
N GLY A 5 18.28 9.06 -10.83
CA GLY A 5 17.80 7.78 -11.35
C GLY A 5 18.58 6.59 -10.76
N LYS A 6 19.92 6.69 -10.69
CA LYS A 6 20.76 5.64 -10.06
C LYS A 6 20.50 5.47 -8.57
N ILE A 7 20.37 6.57 -7.82
CA ILE A 7 20.06 6.53 -6.38
C ILE A 7 18.68 5.91 -6.15
N LYS A 8 17.67 6.40 -6.87
CA LYS A 8 16.30 5.91 -6.83
C LYS A 8 16.24 4.41 -7.11
N TYR A 9 16.85 3.97 -8.22
CA TYR A 9 16.91 2.55 -8.58
C TYR A 9 17.61 1.72 -7.50
N SER A 10 18.72 2.20 -6.95
CA SER A 10 19.44 1.50 -5.88
C SER A 10 18.60 1.34 -4.62
N ILE A 11 17.92 2.41 -4.18
CA ILE A 11 17.01 2.37 -3.04
C ILE A 11 15.86 1.41 -3.31
N GLN A 12 15.25 1.49 -4.49
CA GLN A 12 14.15 0.64 -4.88
C GLN A 12 14.55 -0.85 -4.92
N LEU A 13 15.73 -1.17 -5.47
CA LEU A 13 16.28 -2.53 -5.49
C LEU A 13 16.54 -3.06 -4.08
N ILE A 14 17.13 -2.24 -3.20
CA ILE A 14 17.34 -2.61 -1.80
C ILE A 14 16.00 -2.86 -1.12
N SER A 15 15.03 -1.96 -1.30
CA SER A 15 13.69 -2.08 -0.73
C SER A 15 12.96 -3.33 -1.23
N PHE A 16 13.08 -3.65 -2.51
CA PHE A 16 12.57 -4.88 -3.11
C PHE A 16 13.17 -6.13 -2.44
N LEU A 17 14.50 -6.21 -2.34
CA LEU A 17 15.20 -7.34 -1.73
C LEU A 17 14.83 -7.51 -0.25
N VAL A 18 14.80 -6.41 0.51
CA VAL A 18 14.38 -6.41 1.91
C VAL A 18 12.93 -6.85 2.04
N SER A 19 12.03 -6.32 1.20
CA SER A 19 10.62 -6.70 1.21
C SER A 19 10.43 -8.19 0.94
N LEU A 20 11.11 -8.75 -0.06
CA LEU A 20 11.08 -10.18 -0.34
C LEU A 20 11.51 -10.99 0.88
N VAL A 21 12.70 -10.72 1.42
CA VAL A 21 13.25 -11.46 2.55
C VAL A 21 12.33 -11.34 3.77
N CYS A 22 11.91 -10.14 4.13
CA CYS A 22 11.05 -9.91 5.28
C CYS A 22 9.68 -10.59 5.13
N ASN A 23 9.04 -10.51 3.97
CA ASN A 23 7.74 -11.16 3.75
C ASN A 23 7.86 -12.69 3.72
N PHE A 24 8.90 -13.28 3.12
CA PHE A 24 9.12 -14.73 3.17
C PHE A 24 9.38 -15.23 4.60
N VAL A 25 10.24 -14.53 5.36
CA VAL A 25 10.49 -14.83 6.77
C VAL A 25 9.21 -14.70 7.58
N LEU A 26 8.42 -13.65 7.34
CA LEU A 26 7.15 -13.46 8.04
C LEU A 26 6.15 -14.57 7.74
N ILE A 27 6.01 -15.00 6.47
CA ILE A 27 5.19 -16.15 6.09
C ILE A 27 5.65 -17.40 6.83
N PHE A 28 6.95 -17.67 6.86
CA PHE A 28 7.50 -18.80 7.60
C PHE A 28 7.13 -18.76 9.10
N LEU A 29 7.25 -17.59 9.74
CA LEU A 29 6.88 -17.40 11.15
C LEU A 29 5.37 -17.56 11.38
N ILE A 30 4.53 -17.04 10.49
CA ILE A 30 3.07 -17.18 10.60
C ILE A 30 2.67 -18.66 10.49
N LEU A 31 3.26 -19.41 9.55
CA LEU A 31 2.90 -20.81 9.37
C LEU A 31 3.39 -21.70 10.54
N ASN A 32 4.56 -21.40 11.10
CA ASN A 32 5.22 -22.29 12.07
C ASN A 32 5.12 -21.86 13.54
N LYS A 33 4.91 -20.57 13.81
CA LYS A 33 4.99 -19.98 15.16
C LYS A 33 3.70 -19.30 15.62
N SER A 34 2.68 -19.11 14.77
CA SER A 34 1.42 -18.51 15.20
C SER A 34 0.71 -19.33 16.30
N PRO A 35 0.23 -18.69 17.38
CA PRO A 35 -0.60 -19.33 18.39
C PRO A 35 -1.91 -19.87 17.82
N LYS A 36 -2.39 -21.01 18.34
CA LYS A 36 -3.69 -21.61 17.95
C LYS A 36 -4.85 -20.62 18.09
N LYS A 37 -4.80 -19.71 19.07
CA LYS A 37 -5.82 -18.67 19.30
C LYS A 37 -5.95 -17.63 18.16
N MET A 38 -4.97 -17.53 17.24
CA MET A 38 -5.08 -16.63 16.09
C MET A 38 -6.11 -17.11 15.05
N GLY A 39 -6.40 -18.42 14.99
CA GLY A 39 -7.40 -18.98 14.09
C GLY A 39 -7.18 -18.55 12.62
N SER A 40 -8.24 -18.08 11.95
CA SER A 40 -8.19 -17.66 10.55
C SER A 40 -7.32 -16.43 10.28
N TYR A 41 -6.95 -15.65 11.32
CA TYR A 41 -6.17 -14.44 11.12
C TYR A 41 -4.83 -14.69 10.43
N LYS A 42 -4.21 -15.84 10.71
CA LYS A 42 -2.94 -16.22 10.09
C LYS A 42 -3.03 -16.26 8.56
N TYR A 43 -4.18 -16.65 8.01
CA TYR A 43 -4.38 -16.68 6.56
C TYR A 43 -4.51 -15.27 5.97
N LEU A 44 -5.12 -14.33 6.70
CA LEU A 44 -5.14 -12.92 6.31
C LEU A 44 -3.74 -12.31 6.33
N LEU A 45 -2.91 -12.67 7.30
CA LEU A 45 -1.52 -12.22 7.36
C LEU A 45 -0.67 -12.80 6.22
N VAL A 46 -0.83 -14.08 5.89
CA VAL A 46 -0.14 -14.69 4.74
C VAL A 46 -0.59 -14.03 3.44
N TYR A 47 -1.90 -13.81 3.26
CA TYR A 47 -2.43 -13.09 2.10
C TYR A 47 -1.78 -11.72 1.94
N PHE A 48 -1.68 -10.96 3.04
CA PHE A 48 -1.01 -9.66 3.03
C PHE A 48 0.46 -9.77 2.61
N CYS A 49 1.21 -10.73 3.15
CA CYS A 49 2.61 -10.93 2.76
C CYS A 49 2.77 -11.30 1.27
N CYS A 50 1.92 -12.19 0.75
CA CYS A 50 1.92 -12.56 -0.66
C CYS A 50 1.63 -11.34 -1.55
N PHE A 51 0.68 -10.51 -1.14
CA PHE A 51 0.37 -9.28 -1.86
C PHE A 51 1.52 -8.27 -1.80
N SER A 52 2.17 -8.08 -0.63
CA SER A 52 3.34 -7.19 -0.53
C SER A 52 4.52 -7.66 -1.38
N ILE A 53 4.71 -8.97 -1.55
CA ILE A 53 5.68 -9.54 -2.49
C ILE A 53 5.30 -9.20 -3.94
N PHE A 54 4.04 -9.43 -4.32
CA PHE A 54 3.53 -9.09 -5.65
C PHE A 54 3.70 -7.60 -5.97
N PHE A 55 3.34 -6.73 -5.03
CA PHE A 55 3.53 -5.29 -5.13
C PHE A 55 4.98 -4.93 -5.39
N SER A 56 5.91 -5.50 -4.62
CA SER A 56 7.35 -5.22 -4.75
C SER A 56 7.91 -5.68 -6.11
N ILE A 57 7.43 -6.81 -6.62
CA ILE A 57 7.80 -7.31 -7.96
C ILE A 57 7.28 -6.35 -9.03
N LEU A 58 6.03 -5.90 -8.93
CA LEU A 58 5.45 -4.97 -9.89
C LEU A 58 6.16 -3.61 -9.84
N ASP A 59 6.49 -3.13 -8.65
CA ASP A 59 7.22 -1.89 -8.42
C ASP A 59 8.59 -1.88 -9.14
N ILE A 60 9.40 -2.94 -8.98
CA ILE A 60 10.71 -3.02 -9.65
C ILE A 60 10.60 -3.22 -11.17
N ILE A 61 9.50 -3.82 -11.66
CA ILE A 61 9.23 -3.95 -13.10
C ILE A 61 8.85 -2.60 -13.72
N VAL A 62 7.97 -1.85 -13.06
CA VAL A 62 7.45 -0.56 -13.56
C VAL A 62 8.49 0.55 -13.37
N GLU A 63 9.28 0.48 -12.29
CA GLU A 63 10.26 1.50 -11.93
C GLU A 63 9.68 2.93 -11.98
N PRO A 64 8.56 3.21 -11.30
CA PRO A 64 7.80 4.44 -11.54
C PRO A 64 8.53 5.69 -11.04
N TYR A 65 8.24 6.82 -11.68
CA TYR A 65 8.50 8.17 -11.16
C TYR A 65 7.17 8.84 -10.83
N ILE A 66 7.08 9.45 -9.65
CA ILE A 66 5.92 10.22 -9.22
C ILE A 66 6.30 11.69 -9.37
N HIS A 67 5.57 12.43 -10.21
CA HIS A 67 5.87 13.82 -10.53
C HIS A 67 4.63 14.70 -10.52
N SER A 68 4.86 15.95 -10.18
CA SER A 68 3.87 17.03 -10.20
C SER A 68 4.57 18.28 -10.72
N HIS A 69 3.93 18.98 -11.65
CA HIS A 69 4.47 20.18 -12.29
C HIS A 69 3.32 21.05 -12.76
N GLY A 70 3.29 22.31 -12.33
CA GLY A 70 2.22 23.25 -12.64
C GLY A 70 0.83 22.68 -12.30
N SER A 71 -0.01 22.51 -13.33
CA SER A 71 -1.38 21.95 -13.19
C SER A 71 -1.47 20.44 -13.43
N ALA A 72 -0.34 19.75 -13.60
CA ALA A 72 -0.27 18.33 -13.88
C ALA A 72 0.24 17.50 -12.70
N MET A 73 -0.30 16.29 -12.55
CA MET A 73 0.20 15.24 -11.67
C MET A 73 0.24 13.93 -12.43
N PHE A 74 1.29 13.14 -12.27
CA PHE A 74 1.42 11.86 -12.97
C PHE A 74 2.39 10.90 -12.29
N MET A 75 2.10 9.62 -12.47
CA MET A 75 3.06 8.54 -12.30
C MET A 75 3.47 8.04 -13.67
N MET A 76 4.76 8.01 -13.96
CA MET A 76 5.29 7.56 -15.25
C MET A 76 6.21 6.35 -15.15
N MET A 77 6.19 5.54 -16.20
CA MET A 77 7.07 4.40 -16.45
C MET A 77 7.85 4.65 -17.75
N GLU A 78 9.15 4.43 -17.72
CA GLU A 78 9.98 4.44 -18.92
C GLU A 78 9.73 3.15 -19.73
N LEU A 79 9.46 3.28 -21.03
CA LEU A 79 9.08 2.14 -21.87
C LEU A 79 10.23 1.15 -22.09
N ARG A 80 11.48 1.63 -22.23
CA ARG A 80 12.67 0.79 -22.49
C ARG A 80 12.43 -0.26 -23.58
N HIS A 81 12.34 -1.55 -23.22
CA HIS A 81 12.10 -2.65 -24.15
C HIS A 81 10.61 -2.79 -24.56
N LEU A 82 9.71 -2.12 -23.87
CA LEU A 82 8.25 -2.11 -24.10
C LEU A 82 7.80 -0.99 -25.06
N LYS A 83 8.72 -0.32 -25.78
CA LYS A 83 8.36 0.71 -26.78
C LYS A 83 7.38 0.19 -27.85
N PHE A 84 7.44 -1.11 -28.18
CA PHE A 84 6.53 -1.75 -29.12
C PHE A 84 5.16 -2.11 -28.53
N ALA A 85 4.98 -1.99 -27.20
CA ALA A 85 3.77 -2.37 -26.48
C ALA A 85 3.37 -1.33 -25.40
N PRO A 86 3.15 -0.05 -25.77
CA PRO A 86 2.87 1.02 -24.81
C PRO A 86 1.59 0.78 -24.00
N LYS A 87 0.56 0.14 -24.60
CA LYS A 87 -0.67 -0.26 -23.87
C LYS A 87 -0.39 -1.28 -22.77
N PHE A 88 0.57 -2.19 -22.99
CA PHE A 88 0.97 -3.16 -21.96
C PHE A 88 1.76 -2.49 -20.84
N ALA A 89 2.66 -1.54 -21.18
CA ALA A 89 3.33 -0.74 -20.17
C ALA A 89 2.32 0.08 -19.34
N TYR A 90 1.33 0.70 -19.98
CA TYR A 90 0.24 1.41 -19.28
C TYR A 90 -0.58 0.49 -18.37
N LEU A 91 -0.83 -0.76 -18.80
CA LEU A 91 -1.46 -1.77 -17.96
C LEU A 91 -0.61 -2.06 -16.71
N LEU A 92 0.72 -2.20 -16.84
CA LEU A 92 1.60 -2.40 -15.68
C LEU A 92 1.58 -1.21 -14.72
N THR A 93 1.63 0.02 -15.24
CA THR A 93 1.54 1.24 -14.42
C THR A 93 0.19 1.33 -13.69
N THR A 94 -0.93 1.07 -14.37
CA THR A 94 -2.27 1.09 -13.75
C THR A 94 -2.46 -0.05 -12.75
N LEU A 95 -1.89 -1.24 -13.00
CA LEU A 95 -1.86 -2.33 -12.02
C LEU A 95 -1.14 -1.90 -10.74
N LEU A 96 -0.04 -1.14 -10.85
CA LEU A 96 0.71 -0.63 -9.70
C LEU A 96 -0.10 0.42 -8.92
N CYS A 97 -0.76 1.34 -9.63
CA CYS A 97 -1.70 2.29 -9.02
C CYS A 97 -2.84 1.57 -8.29
N GLY A 98 -3.45 0.57 -8.94
CA GLY A 98 -4.51 -0.25 -8.36
C GLY A 98 -4.09 -0.99 -7.09
N CYS A 99 -2.81 -1.35 -6.97
CA CYS A 99 -2.29 -1.94 -5.75
C CYS A 99 -2.37 -1.00 -4.54
N PHE A 100 -2.41 0.33 -4.71
CA PHE A 100 -2.59 1.25 -3.58
C PHE A 100 -3.97 1.07 -2.94
N ALA A 101 -4.99 0.89 -3.78
CA ALA A 101 -6.34 0.59 -3.33
C ALA A 101 -6.40 -0.77 -2.62
N ILE A 102 -5.70 -1.78 -3.15
CA ILE A 102 -5.62 -3.12 -2.54
C ILE A 102 -4.94 -3.04 -1.15
N SER A 103 -3.82 -2.31 -1.03
CA SER A 103 -3.08 -2.14 0.24
C SER A 103 -3.96 -1.57 1.34
N ILE A 104 -4.60 -0.41 1.09
CA ILE A 104 -5.42 0.25 2.11
C ILE A 104 -6.65 -0.58 2.47
N THR A 105 -7.31 -1.19 1.47
CA THR A 105 -8.48 -2.04 1.68
C THR A 105 -8.11 -3.25 2.54
N THR A 106 -6.95 -3.86 2.30
CA THR A 106 -6.49 -5.01 3.09
C THR A 106 -6.22 -4.61 4.54
N ILE A 107 -5.65 -3.42 4.78
CA ILE A 107 -5.47 -2.88 6.14
C ILE A 107 -6.84 -2.63 6.80
N SER A 108 -7.80 -2.03 6.09
CA SER A 108 -9.17 -1.84 6.59
C SER A 108 -9.80 -3.18 7.02
N ILE A 109 -9.68 -4.23 6.21
CA ILE A 109 -10.19 -5.57 6.53
C ILE A 109 -9.53 -6.15 7.79
N GLN A 110 -8.22 -5.92 7.98
CA GLN A 110 -7.55 -6.35 9.20
C GLN A 110 -8.12 -5.65 10.44
N PHE A 111 -8.47 -4.36 10.37
CA PHE A 111 -9.13 -3.66 11.47
C PHE A 111 -10.54 -4.17 11.74
N VAL A 112 -11.30 -4.48 10.68
CA VAL A 112 -12.62 -5.12 10.82
C VAL A 112 -12.50 -6.48 11.50
N PHE A 113 -11.54 -7.30 11.06
CA PHE A 113 -11.23 -8.59 11.69
C PHE A 113 -10.91 -8.41 13.17
N ARG A 114 -10.01 -7.47 13.50
CA ARG A 114 -9.60 -7.20 14.89
C ARG A 114 -10.83 -6.91 15.75
N TYR A 115 -11.66 -6.00 15.30
CA TYR A 115 -12.87 -5.62 16.01
C TYR A 115 -13.80 -6.82 16.23
N PHE A 116 -14.12 -7.61 15.20
CA PHE A 116 -15.00 -8.78 15.34
C PHE A 116 -14.39 -9.90 16.21
N ALA A 117 -13.08 -10.06 16.21
CA ALA A 117 -12.39 -11.01 17.08
C ALA A 117 -12.53 -10.63 18.57
N MET A 118 -12.63 -9.34 18.88
CA MET A 118 -12.65 -8.83 20.26
C MET A 118 -14.05 -8.56 20.79
N GLU A 119 -15.02 -8.27 19.93
CA GLU A 119 -16.39 -7.98 20.35
C GLU A 119 -17.16 -9.22 20.82
N ARG A 120 -16.74 -10.43 20.43
CA ARG A 120 -17.29 -11.72 20.90
C ARG A 120 -18.76 -11.99 20.61
N LYS A 121 -19.40 -11.22 19.72
CA LYS A 121 -20.78 -11.47 19.26
C LYS A 121 -20.90 -12.53 18.16
N GLY A 122 -19.97 -13.49 18.11
CA GLY A 122 -19.95 -14.55 17.08
C GLY A 122 -19.56 -14.10 15.66
N ARG A 123 -19.50 -12.79 15.37
CA ARG A 123 -19.20 -12.22 14.03
C ARG A 123 -17.85 -12.61 13.43
N ILE A 124 -16.94 -13.16 14.23
CA ILE A 124 -15.70 -13.77 13.73
C ILE A 124 -15.95 -14.98 12.80
N SER A 125 -17.15 -15.56 12.82
CA SER A 125 -17.58 -16.60 11.89
C SER A 125 -17.54 -16.16 10.42
N TYR A 126 -17.74 -14.86 10.14
CA TYR A 126 -17.61 -14.29 8.80
C TYR A 126 -16.16 -14.31 8.28
N PHE A 127 -15.18 -14.62 9.11
CA PHE A 127 -13.79 -14.81 8.71
C PHE A 127 -13.38 -16.29 8.74
N ARG A 128 -14.33 -17.22 8.60
CA ARG A 128 -14.07 -18.67 8.58
C ARG A 128 -14.70 -19.32 7.35
N GLY A 129 -14.08 -20.39 6.86
CA GLY A 129 -14.59 -21.20 5.76
C GLY A 129 -14.82 -20.37 4.49
N LYS A 130 -15.98 -20.56 3.85
CA LYS A 130 -16.33 -19.91 2.58
C LYS A 130 -16.35 -18.37 2.66
N TRP A 131 -16.71 -17.80 3.82
CA TRP A 131 -16.75 -16.36 4.01
C TRP A 131 -15.37 -15.70 3.98
N LEU A 132 -14.30 -16.44 4.33
CA LEU A 132 -12.93 -15.94 4.25
C LEU A 132 -12.53 -15.61 2.81
N ILE A 133 -13.05 -16.34 1.82
CA ILE A 133 -12.76 -16.12 0.40
C ILE A 133 -13.30 -14.75 -0.03
N ILE A 134 -14.48 -14.36 0.45
CA ILE A 134 -15.07 -13.05 0.14
C ILE A 134 -14.14 -11.92 0.59
N TRP A 135 -13.56 -12.04 1.79
CA TRP A 135 -12.60 -11.05 2.29
C TRP A 135 -11.31 -10.97 1.48
N PHE A 136 -10.89 -12.06 0.82
CA PHE A 136 -9.77 -12.01 -0.12
C PHE A 136 -10.14 -11.37 -1.45
N LEU A 137 -11.39 -11.45 -1.88
CA LEU A 137 -11.87 -10.86 -3.14
C LEU A 137 -12.11 -9.35 -3.04
N VAL A 138 -12.53 -8.85 -1.88
CA VAL A 138 -12.86 -7.42 -1.69
C VAL A 138 -11.71 -6.49 -2.10
N PRO A 139 -10.44 -6.70 -1.69
CA PRO A 139 -9.33 -5.87 -2.14
C PRO A 139 -9.12 -5.93 -3.67
N PHE A 140 -9.24 -7.10 -4.30
CA PHE A 140 -9.11 -7.18 -5.77
C PHE A 140 -10.20 -6.41 -6.50
N ILE A 141 -11.42 -6.39 -5.97
CA ILE A 141 -12.52 -5.59 -6.53
C ILE A 141 -12.17 -4.11 -6.43
N THR A 142 -11.69 -3.62 -5.28
CA THR A 142 -11.32 -2.21 -5.12
C THR A 142 -10.14 -1.82 -6.01
N GLY A 143 -9.14 -2.69 -6.16
CA GLY A 143 -8.05 -2.52 -7.12
C GLY A 143 -8.52 -2.48 -8.58
N THR A 144 -9.46 -3.35 -8.95
CA THR A 144 -10.03 -3.36 -10.31
C THR A 144 -10.82 -2.09 -10.60
N VAL A 145 -11.61 -1.62 -9.63
CA VAL A 145 -12.34 -0.34 -9.73
C VAL A 145 -11.38 0.83 -9.87
N TRP A 146 -10.23 0.80 -9.20
CA TRP A 146 -9.18 1.82 -9.36
C TRP A 146 -8.60 1.80 -10.78
N ILE A 147 -8.22 0.62 -11.28
CA ILE A 147 -7.68 0.47 -12.64
C ILE A 147 -8.69 0.95 -13.67
N ILE A 148 -9.98 0.58 -13.54
CA ILE A 148 -11.02 1.06 -14.46
C ILE A 148 -11.10 2.60 -14.45
N GLN A 149 -10.99 3.24 -13.29
CA GLN A 149 -10.95 4.70 -13.21
C GLN A 149 -9.73 5.28 -13.92
N ASP A 150 -8.54 4.68 -13.75
CA ASP A 150 -7.33 5.12 -14.47
C ASP A 150 -7.57 5.10 -15.98
N TRP A 151 -8.12 4.00 -16.51
CA TRP A 151 -8.39 3.84 -17.94
C TRP A 151 -9.47 4.78 -18.49
N ILE A 152 -10.40 5.26 -17.66
CA ILE A 152 -11.47 6.18 -18.08
C ILE A 152 -11.00 7.64 -18.02
N PHE A 153 -10.26 8.00 -16.96
CA PHE A 153 -9.97 9.39 -16.60
C PHE A 153 -8.52 9.81 -16.80
N LEU A 154 -7.55 8.88 -16.68
CA LEU A 154 -6.12 9.18 -16.56
C LEU A 154 -5.28 8.50 -17.66
N VAL A 155 -5.86 8.34 -18.85
CA VAL A 155 -5.17 7.82 -20.04
C VAL A 155 -4.29 8.91 -20.67
N PRO A 156 -3.08 8.55 -21.18
CA PRO A 156 -2.25 9.45 -21.96
C PRO A 156 -3.01 10.14 -23.08
N ASN A 157 -2.80 11.44 -23.24
CA ASN A 157 -3.42 12.26 -24.27
C ASN A 157 -2.44 13.33 -24.74
N ASP A 158 -2.65 13.83 -25.96
CA ASP A 158 -1.68 14.72 -26.63
C ASP A 158 -1.45 16.01 -25.84
N LYS A 159 -2.51 16.65 -25.31
CA LYS A 159 -2.41 17.89 -24.54
C LYS A 159 -1.54 17.73 -23.29
N MET A 160 -1.75 16.65 -22.54
CA MET A 160 -0.95 16.37 -21.36
C MET A 160 0.47 15.95 -21.73
N THR A 161 0.65 15.18 -22.80
CA THR A 161 1.97 14.74 -23.29
C THR A 161 2.83 15.94 -23.69
N GLU A 162 2.25 16.89 -24.40
CA GLU A 162 2.92 18.15 -24.77
C GLU A 162 3.29 18.96 -23.52
N TYR A 163 2.33 19.12 -22.59
CA TYR A 163 2.53 19.89 -21.36
C TYR A 163 3.67 19.36 -20.48
N ILE A 164 3.80 18.04 -20.35
CA ILE A 164 4.83 17.43 -19.48
C ILE A 164 6.17 17.23 -20.17
N SER A 165 6.28 17.46 -21.48
CA SER A 165 7.48 17.13 -22.27
C SER A 165 8.74 17.78 -21.71
N ASP A 166 8.68 19.09 -21.46
CA ASP A 166 9.84 19.86 -21.01
C ASP A 166 10.24 19.51 -19.57
N THR A 167 9.28 19.36 -18.65
CA THR A 167 9.57 18.96 -17.25
C THR A 167 10.13 17.55 -17.19
N VAL A 168 9.62 16.60 -18.00
CA VAL A 168 10.13 15.23 -18.03
C VAL A 168 11.57 15.21 -18.55
N PHE A 169 11.85 15.92 -19.65
CA PHE A 169 13.19 15.98 -20.21
C PHE A 169 14.17 16.69 -19.26
N SER A 170 13.77 17.82 -18.68
CA SER A 170 14.64 18.64 -17.80
C SER A 170 14.87 18.08 -16.41
N ASN A 171 14.01 17.19 -15.90
CA ASN A 171 14.21 16.53 -14.60
C ASN A 171 14.81 15.12 -14.71
N TYR A 172 14.40 14.35 -15.74
CA TYR A 172 14.75 12.93 -15.86
C TYR A 172 15.65 12.60 -17.06
N GLY A 173 15.72 13.48 -18.07
CA GLY A 173 16.53 13.25 -19.27
C GLY A 173 15.92 12.20 -20.19
N ILE A 174 14.60 12.01 -20.09
CA ILE A 174 13.83 11.02 -20.84
C ILE A 174 12.92 11.79 -21.81
N ASN A 175 12.79 11.32 -23.05
CA ASN A 175 11.83 11.89 -23.98
C ASN A 175 10.41 11.42 -23.61
N VAL A 176 9.43 12.32 -23.75
CA VAL A 176 8.03 11.96 -23.43
C VAL A 176 7.49 10.84 -24.34
N SER A 177 8.05 10.68 -25.55
CA SER A 177 7.76 9.57 -26.46
C SER A 177 8.24 8.20 -25.94
N ASP A 178 9.16 8.19 -24.99
CA ASP A 178 9.76 6.99 -24.40
C ASP A 178 9.15 6.63 -23.03
N ILE A 179 8.05 7.27 -22.65
CA ILE A 179 7.32 6.96 -21.41
C ILE A 179 5.86 6.58 -21.67
N THR A 180 5.27 5.93 -20.67
CA THR A 180 3.81 5.93 -20.48
C THR A 180 3.52 6.50 -19.10
N TYR A 181 2.35 7.08 -18.90
CA TYR A 181 1.99 7.67 -17.62
C TYR A 181 0.52 7.49 -17.29
N VAL A 182 0.21 7.48 -15.99
CA VAL A 182 -1.13 7.62 -15.43
C VAL A 182 -1.15 8.97 -14.75
N GLY A 183 -1.98 9.90 -15.20
CA GLY A 183 -1.96 11.26 -14.68
C GLY A 183 -3.09 12.14 -15.18
N CYS A 184 -3.16 13.32 -14.59
CA CYS A 184 -4.11 14.35 -14.96
C CYS A 184 -3.38 15.69 -15.18
N LEU A 185 -4.00 16.50 -16.01
CA LEU A 185 -3.75 17.92 -16.23
C LEU A 185 -5.06 18.62 -15.85
N PHE A 186 -5.11 19.26 -14.68
CA PHE A 186 -6.36 19.86 -14.17
C PHE A 186 -6.80 21.09 -14.97
N TYR A 187 -5.83 21.85 -15.46
CA TYR A 187 -6.08 23.11 -16.18
C TYR A 187 -5.39 23.08 -17.55
N PRO A 188 -5.86 22.26 -18.51
CA PRO A 188 -5.33 22.29 -19.87
C PRO A 188 -5.60 23.66 -20.53
N PRO A 189 -4.67 24.17 -21.35
CA PRO A 189 -4.92 25.36 -22.15
C PRO A 189 -6.03 25.11 -23.20
N ASP A 190 -6.91 26.08 -23.35
CA ASP A 190 -7.91 26.13 -24.44
C ASP A 190 -7.28 26.60 -25.77
N GLU A 191 -8.09 26.76 -26.82
CA GLU A 191 -7.62 27.22 -28.15
C GLU A 191 -6.99 28.62 -28.12
N ASN A 192 -7.29 29.42 -27.10
CA ASN A 192 -6.73 30.76 -26.88
C ASN A 192 -5.57 30.74 -25.86
N GLY A 193 -5.16 29.56 -25.39
CA GLY A 193 -4.11 29.39 -24.39
C GLY A 193 -4.55 29.67 -22.94
N ILE A 194 -5.84 29.86 -22.69
CA ILE A 194 -6.38 30.15 -21.35
C ILE A 194 -6.58 28.82 -20.60
N PRO A 195 -5.96 28.63 -19.42
CA PRO A 195 -6.14 27.40 -18.63
C PRO A 195 -7.57 27.32 -18.08
N GLN A 196 -8.28 26.25 -18.41
CA GLN A 196 -9.65 25.99 -17.93
C GLN A 196 -9.71 24.66 -17.20
N LEU A 197 -10.53 24.60 -16.14
CA LEU A 197 -10.67 23.39 -15.34
C LEU A 197 -11.29 22.25 -16.16
N ASP A 198 -10.57 21.14 -16.27
CA ASP A 198 -11.09 19.91 -16.88
C ASP A 198 -11.98 19.16 -15.88
N TYR A 199 -13.30 19.33 -16.05
CA TYR A 199 -14.30 18.68 -15.21
C TYR A 199 -14.24 17.15 -15.26
N LYS A 200 -13.85 16.54 -16.38
CA LYS A 200 -13.73 15.09 -16.49
C LYS A 200 -12.60 14.61 -15.58
N GLN A 201 -11.45 15.27 -15.64
CA GLN A 201 -10.29 14.92 -14.81
C GLN A 201 -10.52 15.24 -13.33
N LEU A 202 -11.22 16.35 -13.01
CA LEU A 202 -11.65 16.64 -11.65
C LEU A 202 -12.58 15.56 -11.09
N ILE A 203 -13.60 15.14 -11.84
CA ILE A 203 -14.50 14.05 -11.42
C ILE A 203 -13.71 12.77 -11.16
N GLY A 204 -12.78 12.41 -12.06
CA GLY A 204 -11.87 11.28 -11.86
C GLY A 204 -11.10 11.39 -10.53
N PHE A 205 -10.46 12.54 -10.28
CA PHE A 205 -9.71 12.80 -9.06
C PHE A 205 -10.58 12.69 -7.79
N LEU A 206 -11.79 13.25 -7.82
CA LEU A 206 -12.73 13.17 -6.69
C LEU A 206 -13.19 11.73 -6.42
N LEU A 207 -13.36 10.89 -7.45
CA LEU A 207 -13.73 9.48 -7.29
C LEU A 207 -12.60 8.66 -6.65
N PHE A 208 -11.33 8.92 -7.01
CA PHE A 208 -10.17 8.36 -6.31
C PHE A 208 -10.14 8.80 -4.85
N GLY A 209 -10.36 10.09 -4.60
CA GLY A 209 -10.44 10.67 -3.25
C GLY A 209 -11.56 10.04 -2.41
N PHE A 210 -12.73 9.79 -3.00
CA PHE A 210 -13.84 9.11 -2.35
C PHE A 210 -13.49 7.65 -1.99
N THR A 211 -12.90 6.91 -2.92
CA THR A 211 -12.46 5.52 -2.72
C THR A 211 -11.44 5.42 -1.58
N MET A 212 -10.45 6.33 -1.55
CA MET A 212 -9.48 6.42 -0.45
C MET A 212 -10.13 6.82 0.88
N SER A 213 -11.03 7.80 0.86
CA SER A 213 -11.70 8.30 2.07
C SER A 213 -12.52 7.20 2.75
N THR A 214 -13.27 6.40 2.00
CA THR A 214 -14.11 5.31 2.56
C THR A 214 -13.28 4.24 3.27
N THR A 215 -12.14 3.84 2.69
CA THR A 215 -11.23 2.85 3.28
C THR A 215 -10.50 3.43 4.50
N PHE A 216 -10.07 4.69 4.45
CA PHE A 216 -9.44 5.39 5.56
C PHE A 216 -10.41 5.54 6.76
N TRP A 217 -11.65 5.98 6.53
CA TRP A 217 -12.65 6.07 7.59
C TRP A 217 -12.94 4.70 8.21
N THR A 218 -12.93 3.63 7.42
CA THR A 218 -13.06 2.26 7.95
C THR A 218 -11.92 1.92 8.91
N VAL A 219 -10.67 2.25 8.55
CA VAL A 219 -9.50 2.08 9.44
C VAL A 219 -9.69 2.86 10.74
N VAL A 220 -10.08 4.13 10.66
CA VAL A 220 -10.27 4.99 11.85
C VAL A 220 -11.38 4.45 12.76
N ILE A 221 -12.56 4.17 12.20
CA ILE A 221 -13.73 3.73 12.97
C ILE A 221 -13.45 2.39 13.66
N PHE A 222 -12.97 1.39 12.92
CA PHE A 222 -12.70 0.07 13.49
C PHE A 222 -11.43 0.06 14.34
N GLY A 223 -10.47 0.94 14.09
CA GLY A 223 -9.32 1.18 14.95
C GLY A 223 -9.72 1.71 16.32
N VAL A 224 -10.53 2.78 16.37
CA VAL A 224 -11.04 3.35 17.63
C VAL A 224 -11.92 2.36 18.38
N LYS A 225 -12.82 1.65 17.68
CA LYS A 225 -13.66 0.60 18.31
C LYS A 225 -12.81 -0.54 18.87
N SER A 226 -11.81 -1.00 18.12
CA SER A 226 -10.88 -2.03 18.57
C SER A 226 -10.10 -1.60 19.81
N TYR A 227 -9.60 -0.36 19.82
CA TYR A 227 -8.88 0.20 20.95
C TYR A 227 -9.70 0.22 22.25
N LYS A 228 -10.97 0.67 22.17
CA LYS A 228 -11.89 0.67 23.32
C LYS A 228 -12.09 -0.75 23.87
N LEU A 229 -12.29 -1.73 23.00
CA LEU A 229 -12.45 -3.13 23.40
C LEU A 229 -11.17 -3.70 24.03
N VAL A 230 -9.99 -3.48 23.43
CA VAL A 230 -8.70 -3.95 23.99
C VAL A 230 -8.50 -3.44 25.42
N ARG A 231 -8.82 -2.17 25.68
CA ARG A 231 -8.69 -1.57 27.03
C ARG A 231 -9.66 -2.16 28.04
N ALA A 232 -10.84 -2.59 27.61
CA ALA A 232 -11.85 -3.19 28.48
C ALA A 232 -11.62 -4.69 28.75
N LEU A 233 -10.75 -5.37 27.99
CA LEU A 233 -10.53 -6.83 28.14
C LEU A 233 -10.19 -7.28 29.57
N PRO A 234 -9.29 -6.62 30.34
CA PRO A 234 -8.98 -7.04 31.70
C PRO A 234 -10.19 -7.01 32.65
N GLN A 235 -11.13 -6.09 32.40
CA GLN A 235 -12.35 -5.93 33.21
C GLN A 235 -13.34 -7.08 32.99
N HIS A 236 -13.23 -7.81 31.88
CA HIS A 236 -14.11 -8.92 31.53
C HIS A 236 -13.57 -10.29 31.98
N GLY A 237 -12.59 -10.32 32.90
CA GLY A 237 -12.05 -11.57 33.47
C GLY A 237 -11.18 -12.38 32.50
N GLU A 238 -10.58 -11.72 31.50
CA GLU A 238 -9.76 -12.41 30.51
C GLU A 238 -8.41 -12.88 31.04
N SER A 239 -7.95 -14.04 30.54
CA SER A 239 -6.61 -14.51 30.82
C SER A 239 -5.57 -13.47 30.35
N GLU A 240 -4.56 -13.24 31.17
CA GLU A 240 -3.46 -12.31 30.88
C GLU A 240 -2.79 -12.61 29.53
N TYR A 241 -2.72 -13.90 29.15
CA TYR A 241 -2.21 -14.34 27.86
C TYR A 241 -3.06 -13.83 26.68
N THR A 242 -4.40 -13.96 26.71
CA THR A 242 -5.28 -13.46 25.64
C THR A 242 -5.14 -11.94 25.52
N TYR A 243 -5.15 -11.23 26.64
CA TYR A 243 -5.00 -9.78 26.66
C TYR A 243 -3.69 -9.33 26.01
N LYS A 244 -2.56 -9.93 26.42
CA LYS A 244 -1.24 -9.63 25.85
C LYS A 244 -1.20 -9.89 24.34
N LEU A 245 -1.70 -11.05 23.90
CA LEU A 245 -1.72 -11.40 22.48
C LEU A 245 -2.56 -10.42 21.64
N GLN A 246 -3.78 -10.10 22.06
CA GLN A 246 -4.64 -9.18 21.32
C GLN A 246 -4.08 -7.75 21.31
N SER A 247 -3.49 -7.31 22.43
CA SER A 247 -2.83 -6.01 22.54
C SER A 247 -1.63 -5.90 21.58
N GLN A 248 -0.79 -6.94 21.50
CA GLN A 248 0.34 -6.98 20.58
C GLN A 248 -0.11 -6.96 19.11
N LEU A 249 -1.09 -7.78 18.74
CA LEU A 249 -1.63 -7.80 17.38
C LEU A 249 -2.25 -6.46 16.99
N PHE A 250 -2.98 -5.81 17.91
CA PHE A 250 -3.55 -4.50 17.67
C PHE A 250 -2.47 -3.43 17.51
N LYS A 251 -1.46 -3.40 18.38
CA LYS A 251 -0.33 -2.47 18.27
C LYS A 251 0.45 -2.67 16.97
N ALA A 252 0.69 -3.91 16.58
CA ALA A 252 1.31 -4.24 15.31
C ALA A 252 0.50 -3.70 14.13
N LEU A 253 -0.81 -3.93 14.12
CA LEU A 253 -1.68 -3.44 13.05
C LEU A 253 -1.74 -1.90 12.98
N VAL A 254 -1.77 -1.21 14.13
CA VAL A 254 -1.74 0.26 14.17
C VAL A 254 -0.41 0.78 13.60
N ALA A 255 0.71 0.17 13.99
CA ALA A 255 2.02 0.53 13.45
C ALA A 255 2.11 0.26 11.94
N GLN A 256 1.56 -0.87 11.47
CA GLN A 256 1.48 -1.15 10.03
C GLN A 256 0.64 -0.14 9.28
N ALA A 257 -0.51 0.26 9.80
CA ALA A 257 -1.38 1.24 9.15
C ALA A 257 -0.70 2.60 9.01
N PHE A 258 0.16 2.97 9.97
CA PHE A 258 0.88 4.24 9.96
C PHE A 258 1.93 4.32 8.85
N ILE A 259 2.52 3.19 8.45
CA ILE A 259 3.57 3.15 7.41
C ILE A 259 3.05 3.64 6.05
N PRO A 260 2.05 3.02 5.40
CA PRO A 260 1.55 3.51 4.12
C PRO A 260 0.89 4.89 4.25
N ILE A 261 0.29 5.24 5.40
CA ILE A 261 -0.22 6.61 5.61
C ILE A 261 0.92 7.64 5.48
N THR A 262 2.08 7.37 6.06
CA THR A 262 3.21 8.31 6.08
C THR A 262 4.10 8.24 4.84
N PHE A 263 4.35 7.05 4.30
CA PHE A 263 5.25 6.85 3.15
C PHE A 263 4.53 6.94 1.79
N LEU A 264 3.21 6.68 1.74
CA LEU A 264 2.43 6.67 0.49
C LEU A 264 1.36 7.76 0.48
N PHE A 265 0.36 7.65 1.36
CA PHE A 265 -0.91 8.37 1.18
C PHE A 265 -0.79 9.87 1.45
N ILE A 266 -0.15 10.29 2.54
CA ILE A 266 0.03 11.72 2.84
C ILE A 266 0.92 12.38 1.79
N PRO A 267 2.13 11.88 1.48
CA PRO A 267 3.02 12.55 0.53
C PRO A 267 2.42 12.63 -0.88
N ILE A 268 1.87 11.53 -1.40
CA ILE A 268 1.26 11.50 -2.74
C ILE A 268 -0.02 12.34 -2.76
N GLY A 269 -0.87 12.21 -1.73
CA GLY A 269 -2.12 12.96 -1.65
C GLY A 269 -1.91 14.46 -1.63
N LEU A 270 -0.93 14.96 -0.87
CA LEU A 270 -0.57 16.37 -0.87
C LEU A 270 0.01 16.80 -2.22
N LEU A 271 0.94 16.02 -2.78
CA LEU A 271 1.59 16.33 -4.05
C LEU A 271 0.60 16.39 -5.22
N PHE A 272 -0.39 15.50 -5.25
CA PHE A 272 -1.37 15.40 -6.34
C PHE A 272 -2.56 16.34 -6.15
N THR A 273 -2.85 16.79 -4.92
CA THR A 273 -3.88 17.81 -4.67
C THR A 273 -3.36 19.23 -4.93
N ALA A 274 -2.05 19.47 -4.75
CA ALA A 274 -1.46 20.79 -4.89
C ALA A 274 -1.75 21.46 -6.27
N PRO A 275 -1.62 20.78 -7.42
CA PRO A 275 -1.96 21.33 -8.73
C PRO A 275 -3.40 21.83 -8.88
N LEU A 276 -4.35 21.19 -8.17
CA LEU A 276 -5.77 21.56 -8.22
C LEU A 276 -6.05 22.91 -7.56
N ILE A 277 -5.20 23.32 -6.61
CA ILE A 277 -5.30 24.62 -5.91
C ILE A 277 -4.20 25.60 -6.33
N HIS A 278 -3.62 25.37 -7.51
CA HIS A 278 -2.55 26.20 -8.11
C HIS A 278 -1.27 26.28 -7.26
N LEU A 279 -0.99 25.26 -6.45
CA LEU A 279 0.28 25.11 -5.75
C LEU A 279 1.19 24.15 -6.53
N ASP A 280 2.44 24.57 -6.73
CA ASP A 280 3.46 23.74 -7.36
C ASP A 280 4.56 23.39 -6.35
N PHE A 281 4.71 22.09 -6.10
CA PHE A 281 5.75 21.52 -5.24
C PHE A 281 6.60 20.52 -6.02
N GLU A 282 6.97 20.84 -7.26
CA GLU A 282 7.74 19.96 -8.14
C GLU A 282 8.97 19.28 -7.47
N PRO A 283 9.82 19.95 -6.67
CA PRO A 283 10.95 19.28 -6.01
C PRO A 283 10.55 18.18 -5.02
N ALA A 284 9.34 18.25 -4.45
CA ALA A 284 8.83 17.22 -3.54
C ALA A 284 8.59 15.89 -4.27
N SER A 285 8.37 15.90 -5.58
CA SER A 285 8.22 14.72 -6.45
C SER A 285 9.33 13.69 -6.25
N PHE A 286 10.59 14.16 -6.15
CA PHE A 286 11.74 13.30 -5.91
C PHE A 286 11.66 12.61 -4.54
N LEU A 287 11.32 13.36 -3.49
CA LEU A 287 11.19 12.82 -2.13
C LEU A 287 10.02 11.83 -2.04
N VAL A 288 8.87 12.16 -2.63
CA VAL A 288 7.69 11.29 -2.68
C VAL A 288 8.01 9.99 -3.40
N THR A 289 8.74 10.05 -4.53
CA THR A 289 9.19 8.86 -5.26
C THR A 289 10.11 7.96 -4.40
N ILE A 290 11.00 8.55 -3.59
CA ILE A 290 11.85 7.78 -2.67
C ILE A 290 11.03 7.16 -1.53
N PHE A 291 10.17 7.92 -0.86
CA PHE A 291 9.31 7.41 0.23
C PHE A 291 8.42 6.27 -0.26
N TYR A 292 7.85 6.44 -1.45
CA TYR A 292 7.10 5.43 -2.16
C TYR A 292 7.89 4.12 -2.31
N SER A 293 9.11 4.19 -2.83
CA SER A 293 9.95 3.00 -3.08
C SER A 293 10.37 2.25 -1.80
N MET A 294 10.35 2.92 -0.64
CA MET A 294 10.74 2.32 0.65
C MET A 294 9.60 1.59 1.35
N TYR A 295 8.34 1.95 1.06
CA TYR A 295 7.16 1.42 1.76
C TYR A 295 7.16 -0.12 1.89
N PRO A 296 7.38 -0.91 0.82
CA PRO A 296 7.21 -2.37 0.89
C PRO A 296 8.21 -3.06 1.81
N ALA A 297 9.38 -2.46 2.02
CA ALA A 297 10.43 -2.98 2.88
C ALA A 297 10.09 -2.81 4.37
N VAL A 298 9.41 -1.71 4.71
CA VAL A 298 9.13 -1.33 6.10
C VAL A 298 7.82 -1.98 6.60
N ASP A 299 6.84 -2.15 5.73
CA ASP A 299 5.50 -2.66 6.02
C ASP A 299 5.40 -4.01 6.77
N PRO A 300 6.22 -5.04 6.50
CA PRO A 300 6.17 -6.30 7.25
C PRO A 300 6.82 -6.23 8.65
N LEU A 301 7.64 -5.21 8.92
CA LEU A 301 8.46 -5.12 10.14
C LEU A 301 7.63 -5.04 11.43
N PRO A 302 6.53 -4.25 11.53
CA PRO A 302 5.80 -4.15 12.79
C PRO A 302 5.21 -5.47 13.26
N ILE A 303 4.64 -6.29 12.36
CA ILE A 303 4.15 -7.63 12.75
C ILE A 303 5.30 -8.47 13.29
N MET A 304 6.41 -8.48 12.56
CA MET A 304 7.56 -9.33 12.86
C MET A 304 8.22 -8.96 14.20
N LEU A 305 8.33 -7.67 14.51
CA LEU A 305 9.06 -7.15 15.67
C LEU A 305 8.18 -6.93 16.92
N ILE A 306 6.87 -6.63 16.76
CA ILE A 306 5.97 -6.34 17.88
C ILE A 306 5.31 -7.61 18.43
N VAL A 307 4.98 -8.58 17.57
CA VAL A 307 4.32 -9.82 18.01
C VAL A 307 5.35 -10.74 18.65
N ALA A 308 5.19 -11.02 19.94
CA ALA A 308 6.20 -11.73 20.72
C ALA A 308 6.52 -13.13 20.17
N ASP A 309 5.52 -13.89 19.75
CA ASP A 309 5.71 -15.23 19.17
C ASP A 309 6.60 -15.20 17.91
N TYR A 310 6.51 -14.14 17.10
CA TYR A 310 7.31 -13.99 15.89
C TYR A 310 8.71 -13.48 16.19
N ARG A 311 8.85 -12.49 17.08
CA ARG A 311 10.16 -12.00 17.55
C ARG A 311 10.97 -13.08 18.28
N GLU A 312 10.32 -13.91 19.10
CA GLU A 312 10.96 -15.07 19.74
C GLU A 312 11.32 -16.16 18.72
N GLY A 313 10.51 -16.32 17.67
CA GLY A 313 10.82 -17.19 16.54
C GLY A 313 12.07 -16.75 15.77
N LEU A 314 12.22 -15.44 15.51
CA LEU A 314 13.39 -14.85 14.86
C LEU A 314 14.68 -15.01 15.66
N SER A 315 14.61 -14.77 16.97
CA SER A 315 15.78 -14.80 17.86
C SER A 315 16.22 -16.21 18.26
N GLY A 316 15.63 -17.26 17.69
CA GLY A 316 15.95 -18.66 18.03
C GLY A 316 15.44 -19.14 19.40
N LYS A 317 15.10 -18.22 20.32
CA LYS A 317 14.58 -18.53 21.68
C LYS A 317 13.30 -19.37 21.67
N GLY A 318 12.52 -19.31 20.59
CA GLY A 318 11.34 -20.15 20.40
C GLY A 318 11.63 -21.65 20.17
N LEU A 319 12.86 -22.01 19.73
CA LEU A 319 13.30 -23.41 19.63
C LEU A 319 13.68 -23.96 21.01
N GLU A 320 14.42 -23.19 21.81
CA GLU A 320 14.80 -23.56 23.18
C GLU A 320 13.58 -23.85 24.07
N LYS A 321 12.57 -22.96 24.09
CA LYS A 321 11.34 -23.20 24.88
C LYS A 321 10.58 -24.46 24.46
N ARG A 322 10.69 -24.90 23.20
CA ARG A 322 10.05 -26.12 22.69
C ARG A 322 10.83 -27.37 23.11
N VAL A 323 12.17 -27.32 23.04
CA VAL A 323 13.07 -28.38 23.56
C VAL A 323 12.88 -28.55 25.07
N TYR A 324 12.86 -27.46 25.84
CA TYR A 324 12.60 -27.49 27.28
C TYR A 324 11.21 -28.03 27.66
N ARG A 325 10.16 -27.73 26.87
CA ARG A 325 8.81 -28.29 27.10
C ARG A 325 8.70 -29.77 26.76
N VAL A 326 9.48 -30.26 25.80
CA VAL A 326 9.55 -31.68 25.46
C VAL A 326 10.35 -32.44 26.53
N GLN A 327 11.45 -31.86 27.02
CA GLN A 327 12.25 -32.43 28.12
C GLN A 327 11.54 -32.46 29.48
N LYS A 328 10.58 -31.56 29.74
CA LYS A 328 9.75 -31.60 30.98
C LYS A 328 8.60 -32.60 30.93
N LYS A 329 8.40 -33.27 29.78
CA LYS A 329 7.30 -34.22 29.55
C LYS A 329 7.76 -35.68 29.57
N TYR A 330 9.06 -35.89 29.76
CA TYR A 330 9.72 -37.12 30.17
C TYR A 330 10.35 -36.86 31.54
#